data_AF-A0A850R7I4-F1
#
_entry.id   AF-A0A850R7I4-F1
#
_cell.length_a   1.000
_cell.length_b   1.000
_cell.length_c   1.000
_cell.angle_alpha   90.00
_cell.angle_beta   90.00
_cell.angle_gamma   90.00
#
_symmetry.space_group_name_H-M   'P 1'
#
loop_
_entity.id
_entity.type
_entity.pdbx_description
1 polymer ?
#
loop_
_entity_poly.entity_id
_entity_poly.type
_entity_poly.pdbx_seq_one_letter_code
_entity_poly.pdbx_strand_id
1 'polypeptide(L)' 'MSALLEEAKQLITAGERDRISFQLLQQTGQAPHETLGFLAQQACDKFIKAMMVLSSITVVRTRQLPRPEGRSL' A
#
# COMPACT_ATOMS: atom_id res chain seq x y z
N MET A 1 -13.43 -16.41 -14.92
CA MET A 1 -13.18 -15.53 -13.75
C MET A 1 -12.90 -14.14 -14.28
N SER A 2 -13.57 -13.08 -13.81
CA SER A 2 -13.41 -11.73 -14.40
C SER A 2 -12.03 -11.16 -14.10
N ALA A 3 -11.44 -10.39 -15.02
CA ALA A 3 -10.11 -9.81 -14.86
C ALA A 3 -9.99 -8.92 -13.60
N LEU A 4 -11.06 -8.16 -13.29
CA LEU A 4 -11.14 -7.34 -12.07
C LEU A 4 -11.07 -8.17 -10.79
N LEU A 5 -11.68 -9.36 -10.78
CA LEU A 5 -11.62 -10.24 -9.62
C LEU A 5 -10.21 -10.78 -9.39
N GLU A 6 -9.47 -11.09 -10.46
CA GLU A 6 -8.08 -11.53 -10.36
C GLU A 6 -7.15 -10.41 -9.89
N GLU A 7 -7.31 -9.20 -10.41
CA GLU A 7 -6.57 -8.03 -9.94
C GLU A 7 -6.85 -7.74 -8.46
N ALA A 8 -8.13 -7.77 -8.05
CA ALA A 8 -8.51 -7.57 -6.66
C ALA A 8 -7.90 -8.63 -5.73
N LYS A 9 -7.89 -9.91 -6.14
CA LYS A 9 -7.22 -10.98 -5.38
C LYS A 9 -5.73 -10.72 -5.22
N GLN A 10 -5.04 -10.32 -6.28
CA GLN A 10 -3.61 -10.01 -6.21
C GLN A 10 -3.33 -8.87 -5.25
N LEU A 11 -4.16 -7.82 -5.27
CA LEU A 11 -4.07 -6.70 -4.33
C LEU A 11 -4.30 -7.14 -2.88
N ILE A 12 -5.33 -7.97 -2.63
CA ILE A 12 -5.61 -8.53 -1.29
C ILE A 12 -4.42 -9.36 -0.80
N THR A 13 -3.90 -10.28 -1.62
CA THR A 13 -2.73 -11.09 -1.26
C THR A 13 -1.51 -10.21 -0.97
N ALA A 14 -1.30 -9.14 -1.74
CA ALA A 14 -0.21 -8.21 -1.50
C ALA A 14 -0.40 -7.38 -0.23
N GLY A 15 -1.63 -7.03 0.15
CA GLY A 15 -1.93 -6.31 1.39
C GLY A 15 -1.80 -7.20 2.63
N GLU A 16 -2.22 -8.46 2.52
CA GLU A 16 -2.02 -9.45 3.59
C GLU A 16 -0.54 -9.68 3.89
N ARG A 17 0.31 -9.73 2.85
CA ARG A 17 1.76 -9.82 3.05
C ARG A 17 2.30 -8.65 3.85
N ASP A 18 1.91 -7.41 3.53
CA ASP A 18 2.36 -6.23 4.28
C ASP A 18 1.86 -6.27 5.73
N ARG A 19 0.60 -6.67 5.95
CA ARG A 19 0.00 -6.81 7.28
C ARG A 19 0.74 -7.84 8.12
N ILE A 20 1.08 -8.99 7.55
CA ILE A 20 1.86 -10.04 8.21
C ILE A 20 3.26 -9.52 8.53
N SER A 21 3.94 -8.87 7.57
CA SER A 21 5.26 -8.27 7.81
C SER A 21 5.23 -7.22 8.93
N PHE A 22 4.20 -6.37 8.97
CA PHE A 22 3.97 -5.42 10.06
C PHE A 22 3.85 -6.14 11.41
N GLN A 23 3.00 -7.16 11.50
CA GLN A 23 2.79 -7.90 12.76
C GLN A 23 4.06 -8.58 13.24
N LEU A 24 4.81 -9.22 12.34
CA LEU A 24 6.08 -9.87 12.68
C LEU A 24 7.10 -8.86 13.19
N LEU A 25 7.27 -7.73 12.50
CA LEU A 25 8.23 -6.69 12.88
C LEU A 25 7.82 -5.93 14.14
N GLN A 26 6.53 -5.73 14.35
CA GLN A 26 6.01 -5.12 15.57
C GLN A 26 6.31 -6.00 16.78
N GLN A 27 6.18 -7.32 16.64
CA GLN A 27 6.46 -8.29 17.71
C GLN A 27 7.94 -8.34 18.10
N THR A 28 8.88 -8.04 17.18
CA THR A 28 10.31 -8.00 17.55
C THR A 28 10.66 -6.77 18.39
N GLY A 29 9.90 -5.68 18.27
CA GLY A 29 10.19 -4.39 18.93
C GLY A 29 11.47 -3.70 18.44
N GLN A 30 12.13 -4.24 17.41
CA GLN A 30 13.42 -3.73 16.90
C GLN A 30 13.28 -2.98 15.57
N ALA A 31 12.11 -3.03 14.93
CA ALA A 31 11.89 -2.35 13.67
C ALA A 31 11.71 -0.84 13.87
N PRO A 32 12.33 0.02 13.05
CA PRO A 32 12.07 1.46 13.06
C PRO A 32 10.58 1.76 12.88
N HIS A 33 10.08 2.78 13.58
CA HIS A 33 8.67 3.17 13.52
C HIS A 33 8.23 3.55 12.11
N GLU A 34 9.12 4.12 11.30
CA GLU A 34 8.89 4.47 9.90
C GLU A 34 8.63 3.23 9.05
N THR A 35 9.35 2.12 9.32
CA THR A 35 9.16 0.86 8.60
C THR A 35 7.82 0.24 8.97
N LEU A 36 7.46 0.26 10.26
CA LEU A 36 6.14 -0.19 10.73
C LEU A 36 5.02 0.65 10.10
N GLY A 37 5.15 1.98 10.13
CA GLY A 37 4.18 2.90 9.53
C GLY A 37 4.04 2.68 8.02
N PHE A 38 5.14 2.48 7.31
CA PHE A 38 5.13 2.19 5.87
C PHE A 38 4.40 0.88 5.55
N LEU A 39 4.66 -0.20 6.27
CA LEU A 39 3.97 -1.48 6.06
C LEU A 39 2.47 -1.40 6.37
N ALA A 40 2.10 -0.73 7.47
CA ALA A 40 0.71 -0.48 7.80
C ALA A 40 -0.01 0.33 6.70
N GLN A 41 0.62 1.42 6.25
CA GLN A 41 0.10 2.24 5.15
C GLN A 41 -0.09 1.41 3.88
N GLN A 42 0.91 0.60 3.50
CA GLN A 42 0.88 -0.20 2.27
C GLN A 42 -0.20 -1.29 2.31
N ALA A 43 -0.41 -1.94 3.46
CA ALA A 43 -1.50 -2.89 3.66
C ALA A 43 -2.87 -2.23 3.39
N CYS A 44 -3.12 -1.10 4.06
CA CYS A 44 -4.35 -0.32 3.88
C CYS A 44 -4.54 0.13 2.42
N ASP A 45 -3.49 0.68 1.81
CA ASP A 45 -3.50 1.14 0.41
C ASP A 45 -3.92 0.03 -0.56
N LYS A 46 -3.43 -1.20 -0.35
CA LYS A 46 -3.72 -2.34 -1.22
C LYS A 46 -5.14 -2.86 -1.02
N PHE A 47 -5.62 -2.93 0.22
CA PHE A 47 -7.00 -3.32 0.49
C PHE A 47 -8.01 -2.32 -0.07
N ILE A 48 -7.76 -1.02 0.10
CA ILE A 48 -8.61 0.04 -0.49
C ILE A 48 -8.62 -0.07 -2.01
N LYS A 49 -7.46 -0.26 -2.66
CA LYS A 49 -7.40 -0.48 -4.12
C LYS A 49 -8.16 -1.73 -4.56
N ALA A 50 -8.07 -2.83 -3.83
CA ALA A 50 -8.82 -4.04 -4.16
C ALA A 50 -10.34 -3.79 -4.12
N MET A 51 -10.82 -3.10 -3.09
CA MET A 51 -12.23 -2.69 -2.98
C MET A 51 -12.67 -1.80 -4.15
N MET A 52 -11.83 -0.87 -4.57
CA MET A 52 -12.10 0.01 -5.69
C MET A 52 -12.16 -0.75 -7.03
N VAL A 53 -11.22 -1.68 -7.26
CA VAL A 53 -11.22 -2.56 -8.45
C VAL A 53 -12.51 -3.37 -8.51
N LEU A 54 -12.94 -3.97 -7.39
CA LEU A 54 -14.21 -4.70 -7.32
C LEU A 54 -15.43 -3.79 -7.55
N SER A 55 -15.34 -2.54 -7.10
CA SER A 55 -16.41 -1.54 -7.28
C SER A 55 -16.38 -0.87 -8.66
N SER A 56 -15.44 -1.24 -9.54
CA SER A 56 -15.19 -0.58 -10.83
C SER A 56 -14.95 0.94 -10.72
N ILE A 57 -14.47 1.41 -9.57
CA ILE A 57 -14.16 2.83 -9.34
C ILE A 57 -12.73 3.09 -9.83
N THR A 58 -12.60 3.86 -10.90
CA THR A 58 -11.28 4.28 -11.41
C THR A 58 -10.79 5.49 -10.61
N VAL A 59 -9.78 5.31 -9.76
CA VAL A 59 -9.13 6.43 -9.05
C VAL A 59 -7.87 6.85 -9.79
N VAL A 60 -7.85 8.12 -10.20
CA VAL A 60 -6.67 8.77 -10.77
C VAL A 60 -5.57 8.84 -9.69
N ARG A 61 -4.39 8.27 -9.97
CA ARG A 61 -3.24 8.32 -9.05
C ARG A 61 -2.76 9.76 -8.87
N THR A 62 -3.08 10.38 -7.73
CA THR A 62 -2.44 11.62 -7.27
C THR A 62 -1.29 11.29 -6.32
N ARG A 63 -0.20 10.70 -6.82
CA ARG A 63 1.09 10.72 -6.11
C ARG A 63 2.15 11.33 -7.02
N GLN A 64 2.10 12.65 -7.16
CA GLN A 64 3.30 13.45 -7.42
C GLN A 64 3.79 13.94 -6.06
N LEU A 65 4.96 13.47 -5.64
CA LEU A 65 5.78 14.22 -4.71
C LEU A 65 6.31 15.44 -5.49
N PRO A 66 6.13 16.69 -5.02
CA PRO A 66 6.78 17.82 -5.66
C PRO A 66 8.29 17.59 -5.64
N ARG A 67 8.91 17.75 -6.81
CA ARG A 67 10.37 17.67 -6.99
C ARG A 67 11.00 18.72 -6.07
N PRO A 68 12.04 18.41 -5.27
CA PRO A 68 12.75 19.46 -4.55
C PRO A 68 13.44 20.34 -5.60
N GLU A 69 12.91 21.53 -5.82
CA GLU A 69 13.59 22.55 -6.61
C GLU A 69 14.85 22.94 -5.84
N GLY A 70 16.01 22.55 -6.39
CA GLY A 70 17.30 22.96 -5.88
C GLY A 70 17.36 24.49 -5.87
N ARG A 71 17.55 25.06 -4.68
CA ARG A 71 18.03 26.43 -4.53
C ARG A 71 19.39 26.50 -5.21
N SER A 72 19.48 27.18 -6.34
CA SER A 72 20.75 27.69 -6.83
C SER A 72 21.08 28.96 -6.04
N LEU A 73 22.30 28.97 -5.50
CA LEU A 73 22.96 30.13 -4.90
C LEU A 73 23.08 31.27 -5.92
#